data_AF-Q54U39-F1
#
_entry.id   AF-Q54U39-F1
#
_cell.length_a   1.000
_cell.length_b   1.000
_cell.length_c   1.000
_cell.angle_alpha   90.00
_cell.angle_beta   90.00
_cell.angle_gamma   90.00
#
_symmetry.space_group_name_H-M   'P 1'
#
loop_
_entity.id
_entity.type
_entity.pdbx_description
1 polymer ?
#
loop_
_entity_poly.entity_id
_entity_poly.type
_entity_poly.pdbx_seq_one_letter_code
_entity_poly.pdbx_strand_id
1 'polypeptide(L)'
;MTVGKEEESIPHSSSFDNKMENDSDSDEEDSIDLDQENEKIIPKYKTIGKAFLLAAIVVAILVVVLPTTLIDKVQLKTDGVIFRVAFGIFMFCLFLCLLFIYSLSQSVAWEEPNLNDIHLNFTNITIIAGIIIEFIQICSFSFNSLSEFTGSEILRYFNYVAVPFAPGISFRVIYWIMFVLAFSPYIFVVTVRLILHFMTRNYGENYTSSFISKYQQKIYSVLWFLVNTMYLPVISTMFGGEDCTIKSDSDSSTATLDSDPNINCFKNIHIPFMICSLIALVMYYPAASFAQSQTQNISDIKFKPRVVFIFAQLKVILAAVTLFATTLIEFYLGAVLAVNIIFMGINIVLKPCLVNWVNRLRSVLFSLALAATVCSWIAYGGAPKIAPLILLIVSWIALAILFYLFYKFEPTLSDTLTSLGLKKNIININNNNNNNNRNSKEQELNKV
;
A
#
# COMPACT_ATOMS: atom_id res chain seq x y z
N MET A 1 44.07 41.13 2.06
CA MET A 1 45.17 41.26 3.02
C MET A 1 44.62 42.11 4.15
N THR A 2 44.15 41.57 5.26
CA THR A 2 44.82 40.71 6.25
C THR A 2 43.82 39.71 6.82
N VAL A 3 44.29 38.48 7.02
CA VAL A 3 43.56 37.37 7.61
C VAL A 3 43.63 37.54 9.13
N GLY A 4 42.49 37.86 9.76
CA GLY A 4 42.34 37.82 11.21
C GLY A 4 42.08 36.37 11.64
N LYS A 5 43.07 35.75 12.29
CA LYS A 5 42.91 34.51 13.04
C LYS A 5 42.21 34.87 14.36
N GLU A 6 40.96 34.48 14.51
CA GLU A 6 40.32 34.39 15.82
C GLU A 6 40.60 32.99 16.38
N GLU A 7 41.50 32.94 17.38
CA GLU A 7 41.73 31.79 18.24
C GLU A 7 40.58 31.72 19.26
N GLU A 8 39.56 30.90 18.99
CA GLU A 8 38.56 30.57 20.00
C GLU A 8 39.13 29.51 20.96
N SER A 9 39.35 29.98 22.18
CA SER A 9 39.86 29.27 23.34
C SER A 9 38.91 28.15 23.81
N ILE A 10 39.47 26.97 24.00
CA ILE A 10 38.83 25.78 24.58
C ILE A 10 38.59 26.02 26.10
N PRO A 11 37.35 25.99 26.60
CA PRO A 11 37.09 26.06 28.03
C PRO A 11 37.36 24.69 28.69
N HIS A 12 38.18 24.78 29.74
CA HIS A 12 38.66 23.68 30.57
C HIS A 12 37.55 22.94 31.32
N SER A 13 37.78 21.62 31.41
CA SER A 13 37.23 20.62 32.32
C SER A 13 36.79 21.14 33.69
N SER A 14 35.51 20.98 34.01
CA SER A 14 35.05 20.85 35.40
C SER A 14 34.87 19.36 35.72
N SER A 15 35.65 18.91 36.71
CA SER A 15 35.55 17.59 37.33
C SER A 15 34.17 17.43 37.94
N PHE A 16 33.46 16.36 37.55
CA PHE A 16 32.29 15.86 38.26
C PHE A 16 32.75 14.62 39.02
N ASP A 17 33.34 14.86 40.19
CA ASP A 17 33.66 13.83 41.17
C ASP A 17 32.41 13.51 42.01
N ASN A 18 32.02 12.24 41.93
CA ASN A 18 31.55 11.40 43.03
C ASN A 18 30.45 11.94 43.95
N LYS A 19 29.23 11.42 43.76
CA LYS A 19 28.45 10.96 44.91
C LYS A 19 27.69 9.67 44.59
N MET A 20 28.21 8.62 45.22
CA MET A 20 27.78 7.24 45.27
C MET A 20 26.72 7.13 46.38
N GLU A 21 25.45 6.91 46.02
CA GLU A 21 24.34 6.52 46.91
C GLU A 21 23.53 5.52 46.08
N ASN A 22 23.88 4.23 46.05
CA ASN A 22 23.61 3.17 47.02
C ASN A 22 22.12 2.92 47.29
N ASP A 23 21.74 1.67 47.02
CA ASP A 23 20.57 0.91 47.52
C ASP A 23 19.21 1.10 46.85
N SER A 24 18.88 0.19 45.94
CA SER A 24 17.71 -0.70 46.11
C SER A 24 17.73 -1.82 45.07
N ASP A 25 18.30 -2.96 45.48
CA ASP A 25 18.06 -4.27 44.87
C ASP A 25 16.58 -4.64 45.05
N SER A 26 15.79 -4.61 43.98
CA SER A 26 14.50 -5.33 43.96
C SER A 26 14.07 -5.65 42.52
N ASP A 27 14.14 -6.95 42.21
CA ASP A 27 13.26 -7.69 41.29
C ASP A 27 13.36 -7.42 39.77
N GLU A 28 14.57 -7.44 39.19
CA GLU A 28 14.79 -7.42 37.72
C GLU A 28 15.14 -8.78 37.08
N GLU A 29 14.70 -9.94 37.62
CA GLU A 29 15.09 -11.25 37.07
C GLU A 29 14.18 -11.87 35.98
N ASP A 30 13.04 -11.28 35.60
CA ASP A 30 12.08 -11.93 34.67
C ASP A 30 12.02 -11.37 33.23
N SER A 31 12.91 -10.45 32.83
CA SER A 31 12.87 -9.86 31.47
C SER A 31 13.85 -10.45 30.45
N ILE A 32 14.79 -11.32 30.87
CA ILE A 32 15.92 -11.75 30.01
C ILE A 32 15.56 -12.85 29.00
N ASP A 33 14.50 -13.63 29.23
CA ASP A 33 14.18 -14.79 28.35
C ASP A 33 13.41 -14.42 27.06
N LEU A 34 12.66 -13.32 27.04
CA LEU A 34 11.85 -12.94 25.87
C LEU A 34 12.71 -12.53 24.67
N ASP A 35 13.87 -11.91 24.90
CA ASP A 35 14.74 -11.45 23.83
C ASP A 35 15.46 -12.61 23.13
N GLN A 36 15.91 -13.62 23.89
CA GLN A 36 16.55 -14.80 23.31
C GLN A 36 15.58 -15.66 22.48
N GLU A 37 14.31 -15.75 22.90
CA GLU A 37 13.31 -16.51 22.14
C GLU A 37 12.97 -15.80 20.81
N ASN A 38 12.87 -14.47 20.84
CA ASN A 38 12.68 -13.66 19.64
C ASN A 38 13.86 -13.78 18.67
N GLU A 39 15.11 -13.79 19.15
CA GLU A 39 16.30 -13.98 18.31
C GLU A 39 16.30 -15.32 17.56
N LYS A 40 15.80 -16.41 18.18
CA LYS A 40 15.73 -17.73 17.54
C LYS A 40 14.63 -17.86 16.49
N ILE A 41 13.57 -17.07 16.59
CA ILE A 41 12.42 -17.12 15.66
C ILE A 41 12.74 -16.38 14.35
N ILE A 42 13.49 -15.27 14.42
CA ILE A 42 13.89 -14.43 13.28
C ILE A 42 14.58 -15.22 12.12
N PRO A 43 15.57 -16.11 12.34
CA PRO A 43 16.24 -16.81 11.24
C PRO A 43 15.32 -17.76 10.45
N LYS A 44 14.27 -18.32 11.09
CA LYS A 44 13.34 -19.26 10.44
C LYS A 44 12.50 -18.56 9.38
N TYR A 45 11.89 -17.42 9.71
CA TYR A 45 11.07 -16.66 8.76
C TYR A 45 11.87 -16.16 7.56
N LYS A 46 13.14 -15.80 7.76
CA LYS A 46 14.01 -15.33 6.67
C LYS A 46 14.29 -16.45 5.66
N THR A 47 14.44 -17.67 6.16
CA THR A 47 14.66 -18.86 5.33
C THR A 47 13.41 -19.20 4.54
N ILE A 48 12.24 -19.15 5.19
CA ILE A 48 10.95 -19.39 4.54
C ILE A 48 10.68 -18.32 3.46
N GLY A 49 10.90 -17.04 3.75
CA GLY A 49 10.74 -15.96 2.76
C GLY A 49 11.64 -16.14 1.54
N LYS A 50 12.91 -16.53 1.74
CA LYS A 50 13.83 -16.87 0.63
C LYS A 50 13.33 -18.05 -0.20
N ALA A 51 12.76 -19.07 0.44
CA ALA A 51 12.20 -20.22 -0.27
C ALA A 51 11.01 -19.81 -1.16
N PHE A 52 10.12 -18.93 -0.67
CA PHE A 52 9.02 -18.39 -1.47
C PHE A 52 9.50 -17.48 -2.61
N LEU A 53 10.57 -16.70 -2.40
CA LEU A 53 11.20 -15.94 -3.48
C LEU A 53 11.76 -16.86 -4.58
N LEU A 54 12.47 -17.91 -4.19
CA LEU A 54 12.97 -18.90 -5.15
C LEU A 54 11.82 -19.59 -5.89
N ALA A 55 10.76 -19.97 -5.18
CA ALA A 55 9.55 -20.53 -5.78
C ALA A 55 8.91 -19.56 -6.77
N ALA A 56 8.80 -18.27 -6.43
CA ALA A 56 8.29 -17.25 -7.35
C ALA A 56 9.16 -17.14 -8.61
N ILE A 57 10.49 -17.18 -8.50
CA ILE A 57 11.39 -17.16 -9.66
C ILE A 57 11.18 -18.40 -10.55
N VAL A 58 11.06 -19.59 -9.96
CA VAL A 58 10.79 -20.83 -10.70
C VAL A 58 9.44 -20.75 -11.41
N VAL A 59 8.39 -20.29 -10.72
CA VAL A 59 7.06 -20.13 -11.32
C VAL A 59 7.08 -19.07 -12.41
N ALA A 60 7.83 -17.97 -12.25
CA ALA A 60 7.99 -16.95 -13.30
C ALA A 60 8.61 -17.55 -14.58
N ILE A 61 9.63 -18.41 -14.44
CA ILE A 61 10.21 -19.14 -15.58
C ILE A 61 9.14 -20.04 -16.22
N LEU A 62 8.35 -20.76 -15.42
CA LEU A 62 7.25 -21.60 -15.92
C LEU A 62 6.16 -20.79 -16.62
N VAL A 63 5.82 -19.59 -16.13
CA VAL A 63 4.84 -18.67 -16.75
C VAL A 63 5.26 -18.29 -18.17
N VAL A 64 6.56 -18.17 -18.45
CA VAL A 64 7.07 -17.87 -19.80
C VAL A 64 7.22 -19.15 -20.63
N VAL A 65 7.78 -20.21 -20.06
CA VAL A 65 8.14 -21.44 -20.79
C VAL A 65 6.91 -22.28 -21.13
N LEU A 66 5.92 -22.41 -20.24
CA LEU A 66 4.76 -23.27 -20.49
C LEU A 66 3.95 -22.78 -21.71
N PRO A 67 3.51 -21.51 -21.79
CA PRO A 67 2.69 -21.08 -22.92
C PRO A 67 3.47 -21.10 -24.24
N THR A 68 4.75 -20.71 -24.20
CA THR A 68 5.59 -20.71 -25.41
C THR A 68 5.87 -22.12 -25.95
N THR A 69 5.87 -23.15 -25.10
CA THR A 69 6.11 -24.55 -25.51
C THR A 69 4.83 -25.33 -25.82
N LEU A 70 3.68 -24.94 -25.25
CA LEU A 70 2.40 -25.60 -25.44
C LEU A 70 1.59 -25.04 -26.62
N ILE A 71 1.98 -23.90 -27.18
CA ILE A 71 1.23 -23.16 -28.20
C ILE A 71 0.82 -23.98 -29.43
N ASP A 72 1.62 -24.96 -29.82
CA ASP A 72 1.35 -25.84 -30.98
C ASP A 72 0.66 -27.16 -30.60
N LYS A 73 0.57 -27.48 -29.30
CA LYS A 73 0.09 -28.78 -28.81
C LYS A 73 -1.29 -28.72 -28.15
N VAL A 74 -1.66 -27.56 -27.62
CA VAL A 74 -2.85 -27.38 -26.80
C VAL A 74 -3.74 -26.30 -27.42
N GLN A 75 -5.05 -26.42 -27.26
CA GLN A 75 -6.00 -25.38 -27.66
C GLN A 75 -5.65 -24.07 -26.95
N LEU A 76 -5.57 -22.96 -27.71
CA LEU A 76 -5.17 -21.64 -27.24
C LEU A 76 -5.95 -21.18 -25.99
N LYS A 77 -7.24 -21.52 -25.90
CA LYS A 77 -8.08 -21.23 -24.74
C LYS A 77 -7.55 -21.87 -23.46
N THR A 78 -7.17 -23.14 -23.52
CA THR A 78 -6.61 -23.88 -22.39
C THR A 78 -5.25 -23.30 -22.00
N ASP A 79 -4.44 -22.92 -22.98
CA ASP A 79 -3.12 -22.33 -22.75
C ASP A 79 -3.21 -20.99 -22.00
N GLY A 80 -4.12 -20.10 -22.42
CA GLY A 80 -4.35 -18.83 -21.71
C GLY A 80 -4.88 -19.01 -20.28
N VAL A 81 -5.67 -20.05 -20.00
CA VAL A 81 -6.10 -20.38 -18.63
C VAL A 81 -4.92 -20.87 -17.79
N ILE A 82 -4.09 -21.77 -18.33
CA ILE A 82 -2.88 -22.26 -17.66
C ILE A 82 -1.95 -21.08 -17.33
N PHE A 83 -1.74 -20.17 -18.27
CA PHE A 83 -0.96 -18.96 -18.08
C PHE A 83 -1.50 -18.09 -16.92
N ARG A 84 -2.80 -17.77 -16.92
CA ARG A 84 -3.42 -16.97 -15.85
C ARG A 84 -3.30 -17.63 -14.48
N VAL A 85 -3.48 -18.96 -14.41
CA VAL A 85 -3.31 -19.73 -13.17
C VAL A 85 -1.85 -19.67 -12.71
N ALA A 86 -0.89 -19.91 -13.60
CA ALA A 86 0.53 -19.85 -13.28
C ALA A 86 0.96 -18.44 -12.82
N PHE A 87 0.46 -17.39 -13.48
CA PHE A 87 0.69 -16.00 -13.09
C PHE A 87 0.08 -15.68 -11.72
N GLY A 88 -1.13 -16.18 -11.44
CA GLY A 88 -1.76 -16.07 -10.12
C GLY A 88 -0.94 -16.76 -9.02
N ILE A 89 -0.41 -17.95 -9.28
CA ILE A 89 0.49 -18.66 -8.36
C ILE A 89 1.77 -17.85 -8.13
N PHE A 90 2.36 -17.29 -9.19
CA PHE A 90 3.53 -16.42 -9.09
C PHE A 90 3.27 -15.23 -8.16
N MET A 91 2.16 -14.51 -8.37
CA MET A 91 1.79 -13.37 -7.53
C MET A 91 1.51 -13.79 -6.09
N PHE A 92 0.89 -14.94 -5.87
CA PHE A 92 0.66 -15.49 -4.54
C PHE A 92 1.98 -15.85 -3.83
N CYS A 93 2.94 -16.45 -4.53
CA CYS A 93 4.28 -16.71 -3.99
C CYS A 93 5.02 -15.42 -3.61
N LEU A 94 4.93 -14.37 -4.44
CA LEU A 94 5.48 -13.06 -4.09
C LEU A 94 4.80 -12.46 -2.86
N PHE A 95 3.48 -12.54 -2.79
CA PHE A 95 2.72 -12.08 -1.62
C PHE A 95 3.14 -12.81 -0.33
N LEU A 96 3.27 -14.14 -0.36
CA LEU A 96 3.76 -14.92 0.78
C LEU A 96 5.19 -14.55 1.16
N CYS A 97 6.08 -14.41 0.17
CA CYS A 97 7.44 -13.93 0.39
C CYS A 97 7.44 -12.59 1.15
N LEU A 98 6.60 -11.65 0.73
CA LEU A 98 6.46 -10.36 1.40
C LEU A 98 5.89 -10.46 2.79
N LEU A 99 4.86 -11.29 3.02
CA LEU A 99 4.32 -11.50 4.36
C LEU A 99 5.39 -12.01 5.33
N PHE A 100 6.21 -12.96 4.91
CA PHE A 100 7.28 -13.50 5.75
C PHE A 100 8.40 -12.50 6.00
N ILE A 101 8.85 -11.75 4.99
CA ILE A 101 9.86 -10.71 5.17
C ILE A 101 9.31 -9.54 6.00
N TYR A 102 8.02 -9.21 5.84
CA TYR A 102 7.38 -8.15 6.60
C TYR A 102 7.19 -8.52 8.07
N SER A 103 6.81 -9.78 8.37
CA SER A 103 6.69 -10.28 9.74
C SER A 103 8.00 -10.14 10.54
N LEU A 104 9.15 -10.18 9.87
CA LEU A 104 10.47 -9.97 10.47
C LEU A 104 10.77 -8.52 10.83
N SER A 105 10.19 -7.56 10.11
CA SER A 105 10.55 -6.15 10.26
C SER A 105 9.86 -5.46 11.44
N GLN A 106 9.00 -6.17 12.19
CA GLN A 106 8.06 -5.54 13.12
C GLN A 106 8.67 -5.04 14.43
N SER A 107 9.87 -5.45 14.82
CA SER A 107 10.31 -5.32 16.22
C SER A 107 10.83 -3.95 16.66
N VAL A 108 11.22 -3.02 15.78
CA VAL A 108 12.17 -1.96 16.24
C VAL A 108 11.76 -0.49 15.97
N ALA A 109 10.66 -0.20 15.28
CA ALA A 109 10.62 1.09 14.57
C ALA A 109 9.44 2.03 14.87
N TRP A 110 8.65 1.85 15.92
CA TRP A 110 7.50 2.73 16.21
C TRP A 110 7.61 3.42 17.57
N GLU A 111 8.16 4.64 17.56
CA GLU A 111 8.04 5.59 18.66
C GLU A 111 6.73 6.37 18.52
N GLU A 112 5.96 6.46 19.60
CA GLU A 112 4.76 7.30 19.69
C GLU A 112 5.18 8.76 19.92
N PRO A 113 5.05 9.68 18.93
CA PRO A 113 5.33 11.09 19.16
C PRO A 113 4.24 11.70 20.05
N ASN A 114 4.68 12.49 21.03
CA ASN A 114 3.81 13.16 22.01
C ASN A 114 3.04 14.39 21.46
N LEU A 115 3.21 14.78 20.18
CA LEU A 115 2.67 16.03 19.65
C LEU A 115 1.71 15.81 18.46
N ASN A 116 0.54 16.45 18.55
CA ASN A 116 -0.50 16.46 17.50
C ASN A 116 -0.35 17.62 16.50
N ASP A 117 0.53 18.58 16.77
CA ASP A 117 0.68 19.76 15.93
C ASP A 117 1.61 19.49 14.75
N ILE A 118 1.06 19.62 13.54
CA ILE A 118 1.79 19.46 12.29
C ILE A 118 2.21 20.83 11.79
N HIS A 119 3.51 21.04 11.59
CA HIS A 119 4.00 22.18 10.84
C HIS A 119 3.80 21.96 9.33
N LEU A 120 3.33 22.97 8.59
CA LEU A 120 3.21 22.91 7.12
C LEU A 120 4.59 23.00 6.44
N ASN A 121 5.42 21.99 6.67
CA ASN A 121 6.72 21.83 6.05
C ASN A 121 6.57 21.10 4.71
N PHE A 122 7.58 21.24 3.84
CA PHE A 122 7.65 20.58 2.53
C PHE A 122 7.33 19.07 2.59
N THR A 123 7.82 18.38 3.62
CA THR A 123 7.56 16.95 3.86
C THR A 123 6.07 16.65 4.06
N ASN A 124 5.37 17.43 4.89
CA ASN A 124 3.96 17.19 5.17
C ASN A 124 3.08 17.56 3.99
N ILE A 125 3.42 18.61 3.24
CA ILE A 125 2.74 18.97 1.98
C ILE A 125 2.87 17.82 0.97
N THR A 126 4.08 17.28 0.82
CA THR A 126 4.37 16.15 -0.07
C THR A 126 3.56 14.90 0.32
N ILE A 127 3.41 14.65 1.62
CA ILE A 127 2.60 13.53 2.13
C ILE A 127 1.12 13.72 1.82
N ILE A 128 0.58 14.92 2.09
CA ILE A 128 -0.81 15.26 1.79
C ILE A 128 -1.08 15.13 0.29
N ALA A 129 -0.18 15.63 -0.56
CA ALA A 129 -0.28 15.48 -2.00
C ALA A 129 -0.30 13.99 -2.42
N GLY A 130 0.55 13.15 -1.82
CA GLY A 130 0.55 11.71 -2.06
C GLY A 130 -0.77 11.04 -1.66
N ILE A 131 -1.40 11.44 -0.55
CA ILE A 131 -2.71 10.94 -0.12
C ILE A 131 -3.81 11.33 -1.12
N ILE A 132 -3.78 12.56 -1.63
CA ILE A 132 -4.73 13.03 -2.64
C ILE A 132 -4.56 12.27 -3.95
N ILE A 133 -3.32 12.05 -4.40
CA ILE A 133 -3.03 11.26 -5.60
C ILE A 133 -3.49 9.80 -5.41
N GLU A 134 -3.22 9.21 -4.23
CA GLU A 134 -3.71 7.87 -3.88
C GLU A 134 -5.24 7.79 -3.97
N PHE A 135 -5.95 8.82 -3.49
CA PHE A 135 -7.40 8.90 -3.67
C PHE A 135 -7.81 8.97 -5.14
N ILE A 136 -7.18 9.84 -5.94
CA ILE A 136 -7.49 9.97 -7.37
C ILE A 136 -7.30 8.62 -8.06
N GLN A 137 -6.21 7.90 -7.74
CA GLN A 137 -5.90 6.58 -8.26
C GLN A 137 -6.93 5.51 -7.87
N ILE A 138 -7.36 5.48 -6.61
CA ILE A 138 -8.34 4.49 -6.16
C ILE A 138 -9.73 4.83 -6.69
N CYS A 139 -10.09 6.10 -6.69
CA CYS A 139 -11.36 6.60 -7.21
C CYS A 139 -11.47 6.36 -8.71
N SER A 140 -10.37 6.45 -9.47
CA SER A 140 -10.39 6.31 -10.92
C SER A 140 -10.81 4.92 -11.41
N PHE A 141 -10.59 3.86 -10.63
CA PHE A 141 -11.13 2.53 -10.91
C PHE A 141 -12.65 2.49 -10.94
N SER A 142 -13.34 3.47 -10.34
CA SER A 142 -14.80 3.56 -10.43
C SER A 142 -15.27 3.97 -11.83
N PHE A 143 -14.41 4.58 -12.66
CA PHE A 143 -14.79 5.11 -13.98
C PHE A 143 -14.30 4.19 -15.10
N ASN A 144 -15.12 3.22 -15.49
CA ASN A 144 -14.86 2.28 -16.58
C ASN A 144 -15.69 2.64 -17.85
N SER A 145 -15.22 2.23 -19.03
CA SER A 145 -15.93 2.39 -20.32
C SER A 145 -17.24 1.61 -20.41
N LEU A 146 -17.36 0.50 -19.68
CA LEU A 146 -18.59 -0.30 -19.65
C LEU A 146 -19.69 0.30 -18.75
N SER A 147 -19.35 1.30 -17.95
CA SER A 147 -20.22 1.95 -16.96
C SER A 147 -20.27 3.47 -17.19
N GLU A 148 -20.37 3.89 -18.45
CA GLU A 148 -20.34 5.28 -18.86
C GLU A 148 -21.61 6.04 -18.46
N PHE A 149 -21.42 7.24 -17.90
CA PHE A 149 -22.48 8.18 -17.58
C PHE A 149 -22.05 9.60 -17.97
N THR A 150 -22.96 10.56 -17.98
CA THR A 150 -22.66 11.92 -18.46
C THR A 150 -21.51 12.53 -17.65
N GLY A 151 -20.46 12.98 -18.33
CA GLY A 151 -19.25 13.53 -17.71
C GLY A 151 -18.21 12.50 -17.24
N SER A 152 -18.55 11.20 -17.21
CA SER A 152 -17.58 10.15 -16.83
C SER A 152 -16.44 10.03 -17.84
N GLU A 153 -16.60 10.48 -19.08
CA GLU A 153 -15.53 10.51 -20.10
C GLU A 153 -14.33 11.35 -19.63
N ILE A 154 -14.58 12.51 -19.03
CA ILE A 154 -13.53 13.37 -18.49
C ILE A 154 -12.89 12.69 -17.27
N LEU A 155 -13.70 12.07 -16.41
CA LEU A 155 -13.22 11.35 -15.23
C LEU A 155 -12.46 10.07 -15.60
N ARG A 156 -12.72 9.47 -16.76
CA ARG A 156 -12.00 8.31 -17.28
C ARG A 156 -10.56 8.65 -17.62
N TYR A 157 -10.23 9.92 -17.90
CA TYR A 157 -8.82 10.32 -18.01
C TYR A 157 -8.08 10.14 -16.68
N PHE A 158 -8.76 10.18 -15.53
CA PHE A 158 -8.14 9.81 -14.27
C PHE A 158 -7.85 8.32 -14.16
N ASN A 159 -8.53 7.47 -14.94
CA ASN A 159 -8.19 6.04 -14.98
C ASN A 159 -6.75 5.87 -15.49
N TYR A 160 -6.28 6.71 -16.41
CA TYR A 160 -4.87 6.72 -16.83
C TYR A 160 -3.87 7.10 -15.73
N VAL A 161 -4.32 7.70 -14.63
CA VAL A 161 -3.49 7.97 -13.44
C VAL A 161 -3.26 6.70 -12.62
N ALA A 162 -4.09 5.67 -12.77
CA ALA A 162 -3.97 4.37 -12.10
C ALA A 162 -3.53 3.27 -13.07
N VAL A 163 -4.07 3.30 -14.29
CA VAL A 163 -4.02 2.26 -15.31
C VAL A 163 -3.80 2.92 -16.67
N PRO A 164 -2.54 3.09 -17.11
CA PRO A 164 -2.25 3.86 -18.31
C PRO A 164 -2.43 2.98 -19.58
N PHE A 165 -3.67 2.79 -20.05
CA PHE A 165 -3.97 2.05 -21.30
C PHE A 165 -4.58 2.91 -22.40
N ALA A 166 -3.82 3.86 -22.94
CA ALA A 166 -4.19 4.30 -24.29
C ALA A 166 -3.88 3.12 -25.23
N PRO A 167 -4.89 2.46 -25.83
CA PRO A 167 -4.65 1.24 -26.58
C PRO A 167 -3.71 1.50 -27.77
N GLY A 168 -2.86 0.52 -28.09
CA GLY A 168 -1.98 0.56 -29.26
C GLY A 168 -0.57 1.09 -28.99
N ILE A 169 -0.05 1.94 -29.90
CA ILE A 169 1.37 2.38 -29.89
C ILE A 169 1.72 3.13 -28.60
N SER A 170 0.77 3.92 -28.07
CA SER A 170 0.94 4.66 -26.82
C SER A 170 1.23 3.75 -25.64
N PHE A 171 0.55 2.60 -25.54
CA PHE A 171 0.81 1.61 -24.50
C PHE A 171 2.26 1.11 -24.54
N ARG A 172 2.83 0.83 -25.73
CA ARG A 172 4.22 0.35 -25.85
C ARG A 172 5.22 1.35 -25.27
N VAL A 173 5.04 2.64 -25.57
CA VAL A 173 5.93 3.70 -25.07
C VAL A 173 5.79 3.84 -23.55
N ILE A 174 4.56 3.91 -23.07
CA ILE A 174 4.26 4.01 -21.63
C ILE A 174 4.80 2.80 -20.88
N TYR A 175 4.65 1.60 -21.43
CA TYR A 175 5.15 0.35 -20.85
C TYR A 175 6.65 0.43 -20.60
N TRP A 176 7.44 0.84 -21.60
CA TRP A 176 8.89 0.96 -21.43
C TRP A 176 9.28 2.07 -20.44
N ILE A 177 8.54 3.18 -20.41
CA ILE A 177 8.74 4.24 -19.41
C ILE A 177 8.47 3.70 -18.00
N MET A 178 7.35 3.03 -17.79
CA MET A 178 6.95 2.47 -16.50
C MET A 178 7.86 1.33 -16.07
N PHE A 179 8.35 0.51 -17.00
CA PHE A 179 9.36 -0.51 -16.76
C PHE A 179 10.63 0.14 -16.20
N VAL A 180 11.17 1.20 -16.82
CA VAL A 180 12.34 1.93 -16.30
C VAL A 180 12.03 2.56 -14.93
N LEU A 181 10.86 3.15 -14.76
CA LEU A 181 10.43 3.72 -13.48
C LEU A 181 10.29 2.66 -12.38
N ALA A 182 10.00 1.40 -12.70
CA ALA A 182 9.97 0.29 -11.75
C ALA A 182 11.35 0.07 -11.09
N PHE A 183 12.45 0.43 -11.76
CA PHE A 183 13.78 0.37 -11.15
C PHE A 183 14.13 1.63 -10.38
N SER A 184 13.38 2.72 -10.54
CA SER A 184 13.74 4.02 -9.98
C SER A 184 13.86 4.04 -8.44
N PRO A 185 13.00 3.38 -7.63
CA PRO A 185 13.21 3.39 -6.17
C PRO A 185 14.47 2.61 -5.78
N TYR A 186 14.75 1.50 -6.47
CA TYR A 186 15.95 0.71 -6.23
C TYR A 186 17.21 1.47 -6.60
N ILE A 187 17.24 2.06 -7.81
CA ILE A 187 18.34 2.93 -8.27
C ILE A 187 18.51 4.07 -7.28
N PHE A 188 17.44 4.74 -6.86
CA PHE A 188 17.50 5.83 -5.89
C PHE A 188 18.15 5.39 -4.57
N VAL A 189 17.72 4.27 -3.98
CA VAL A 189 18.29 3.74 -2.73
C VAL A 189 19.77 3.37 -2.91
N VAL A 190 20.13 2.71 -4.01
CA VAL A 190 21.52 2.36 -4.31
C VAL A 190 22.38 3.61 -4.51
N THR A 191 21.89 4.60 -5.26
CA THR A 191 22.56 5.88 -5.50
C THR A 191 22.77 6.62 -4.19
N VAL A 192 21.77 6.71 -3.31
CA VAL A 192 21.93 7.31 -1.98
C VAL A 192 23.00 6.57 -1.18
N ARG A 193 22.99 5.23 -1.14
CA ARG A 193 24.01 4.45 -0.44
C ARG A 193 25.42 4.66 -1.00
N LEU A 194 25.57 4.72 -2.32
CA LEU A 194 26.86 4.98 -2.98
C LEU A 194 27.38 6.38 -2.68
N ILE A 195 26.50 7.39 -2.70
CA ILE A 195 26.86 8.76 -2.32
C ILE A 195 27.31 8.81 -0.86
N LEU A 196 26.56 8.17 0.06
CA LEU A 196 26.94 8.13 1.46
C LEU A 196 28.29 7.43 1.68
N HIS A 197 28.53 6.32 0.99
CA HIS A 197 29.82 5.62 1.04
C HIS A 197 30.97 6.50 0.51
N PHE A 198 30.75 7.20 -0.60
CA PHE A 198 31.71 8.13 -1.17
C PHE A 198 31.99 9.32 -0.21
N MET A 199 30.95 9.90 0.38
CA MET A 199 31.08 10.98 1.35
C MET A 199 31.81 10.53 2.61
N THR A 200 31.50 9.33 3.11
CA THR A 200 32.17 8.75 4.28
C THR A 200 33.65 8.58 4.03
N ARG A 201 34.03 8.10 2.84
CA ARG A 201 35.42 7.91 2.46
C ARG A 201 36.20 9.23 2.30
N ASN A 202 35.57 10.28 1.77
CA ASN A 202 36.26 11.53 1.44
C ASN A 202 36.23 12.59 2.55
N TYR A 203 35.16 12.63 3.34
CA TYR A 203 34.92 13.67 4.35
C TYR A 203 34.82 13.10 5.79
N GLY A 204 34.86 11.78 5.94
CA GLY A 204 34.74 11.11 7.23
C GLY A 204 33.29 10.85 7.67
N GLU A 205 33.16 10.05 8.73
CA GLU A 205 31.88 9.59 9.29
C GLU A 205 31.10 10.73 9.96
N ASN A 206 31.79 11.66 10.63
CA ASN A 206 31.16 12.78 11.32
C ASN A 206 30.47 13.74 10.35
N TYR A 207 31.11 14.05 9.22
CA TYR A 207 30.49 14.88 8.18
C TYR A 207 29.28 14.16 7.56
N THR A 208 29.43 12.87 7.25
CA THR A 208 28.36 12.09 6.61
C THR A 208 27.15 11.90 7.51
N SER A 209 27.35 11.62 8.80
CA SER A 209 26.25 11.50 9.77
C SER A 209 25.50 12.82 9.95
N SER A 210 26.21 13.96 10.00
CA SER A 210 25.61 15.30 10.03
C SER A 210 24.83 15.63 8.74
N PHE A 211 25.37 15.23 7.58
CA PHE A 211 24.65 15.37 6.31
C PHE A 211 23.38 14.52 6.28
N ILE A 212 23.47 13.24 6.70
CA ILE A 212 22.32 12.33 6.77
C ILE A 212 21.28 12.93 7.71
N SER A 213 21.63 13.28 8.95
CA SER A 213 20.67 13.79 9.93
C SER A 213 19.93 15.03 9.40
N LYS A 214 20.60 15.89 8.63
CA LYS A 214 20.02 17.09 8.03
C LYS A 214 19.09 16.83 6.83
N TYR A 215 19.40 15.86 5.97
CA TYR A 215 18.67 15.66 4.70
C TYR A 215 17.83 14.38 4.64
N GLN A 216 17.98 13.48 5.61
CA GLN A 216 17.30 12.20 5.70
C GLN A 216 15.78 12.33 5.53
N GLN A 217 15.17 13.25 6.26
CA GLN A 217 13.71 13.48 6.18
C GLN A 217 13.23 13.89 4.80
N LYS A 218 14.00 14.74 4.09
CA LYS A 218 13.66 15.18 2.73
C LYS A 218 13.83 14.04 1.73
N ILE A 219 14.93 13.29 1.83
CA ILE A 219 15.22 12.14 0.95
C ILE A 219 14.12 11.08 1.06
N TYR A 220 13.77 10.69 2.28
CA TYR A 220 12.73 9.68 2.50
C TYR A 220 11.31 10.18 2.19
N SER A 221 11.03 11.47 2.36
CA SER A 221 9.77 12.06 1.93
C SER A 221 9.57 12.01 0.41
N VAL A 222 10.63 12.33 -0.35
CA VAL A 222 10.61 12.21 -1.82
C VAL A 222 10.47 10.74 -2.25
N LEU A 223 11.20 9.82 -1.60
CA LEU A 223 11.09 8.39 -1.89
C LEU A 223 9.68 7.87 -1.58
N TRP A 224 9.09 8.27 -0.45
CA TRP A 224 7.73 7.90 -0.09
C TRP A 224 6.72 8.41 -1.13
N PHE A 225 6.85 9.67 -1.54
CA PHE A 225 5.99 10.25 -2.56
C PHE A 225 6.11 9.51 -3.89
N LEU A 226 7.34 9.26 -4.35
CA LEU A 226 7.60 8.54 -5.59
C LEU A 226 7.00 7.14 -5.53
N VAL A 227 7.25 6.39 -4.46
CA VAL A 227 6.70 5.04 -4.28
C VAL A 227 5.18 5.10 -4.23
N ASN A 228 4.58 5.95 -3.39
CA ASN A 228 3.13 5.99 -3.24
C ASN A 228 2.38 6.42 -4.53
N THR A 229 2.97 7.32 -5.31
CA THR A 229 2.37 7.81 -6.57
C THR A 229 2.61 6.86 -7.74
N MET A 230 3.77 6.20 -7.82
CA MET A 230 4.10 5.30 -8.94
C MET A 230 3.69 3.85 -8.70
N TYR A 231 3.39 3.46 -7.46
CA TYR A 231 3.12 2.06 -7.11
C TYR A 231 2.05 1.44 -7.99
N LEU A 232 0.87 2.05 -8.02
CA LEU A 232 -0.26 1.51 -8.74
C LEU A 232 -0.09 1.60 -10.26
N PRO A 233 0.35 2.74 -10.86
CA PRO A 233 0.64 2.82 -12.29
C PRO A 233 1.66 1.79 -12.78
N VAL A 234 2.77 1.63 -12.07
CA VAL A 234 3.83 0.69 -12.46
C VAL A 234 3.31 -0.74 -12.41
N ILE A 235 2.69 -1.16 -11.30
CA ILE A 235 2.15 -2.51 -11.15
C ILE A 235 1.07 -2.79 -12.21
N SER A 236 0.13 -1.86 -12.41
CA SER A 236 -0.94 -2.01 -13.39
C SER A 236 -0.40 -2.08 -14.81
N THR A 237 0.65 -1.32 -15.14
CA THR A 237 1.28 -1.38 -16.46
C THR A 237 2.01 -2.71 -16.68
N MET A 238 2.68 -3.26 -15.66
CA MET A 238 3.33 -4.57 -15.77
C MET A 238 2.30 -5.68 -15.94
N PHE A 239 1.20 -5.64 -15.19
CA PHE A 239 0.08 -6.57 -15.40
C PHE A 239 -0.57 -6.42 -16.78
N GLY A 240 -0.70 -5.19 -17.28
CA GLY A 240 -1.20 -4.94 -18.64
C GLY A 240 -0.26 -5.41 -19.76
N GLY A 241 1.02 -5.69 -19.43
CA GLY A 241 1.97 -6.35 -20.33
C GLY A 241 1.83 -7.88 -20.37
N GLU A 242 1.02 -8.44 -19.48
CA GLU A 242 0.73 -9.87 -19.35
C GLU A 242 -0.73 -10.21 -19.72
N ASP A 243 -1.62 -9.22 -19.74
CA ASP A 243 -3.05 -9.46 -19.92
C ASP A 243 -3.44 -9.75 -21.38
N CYS A 244 -3.77 -11.01 -21.62
CA CYS A 244 -4.14 -11.54 -22.91
C CYS A 244 -5.63 -11.88 -22.97
N THR A 245 -6.29 -11.39 -24.03
CA THR A 245 -7.67 -11.72 -24.36
C THR A 245 -7.68 -12.71 -25.53
N ILE A 246 -8.38 -13.83 -25.34
CA ILE A 246 -8.51 -14.89 -26.35
C ILE A 246 -9.86 -14.71 -27.05
N LYS A 247 -9.81 -14.37 -28.33
CA LYS A 247 -11.00 -14.28 -29.19
C LYS A 247 -11.09 -15.55 -30.02
N SER A 248 -12.26 -16.18 -29.97
CA SER A 248 -12.57 -17.36 -30.79
C SER A 248 -13.51 -16.91 -31.89
N ASP A 249 -12.95 -16.55 -33.05
CA ASP A 249 -13.75 -16.38 -34.26
C ASP A 249 -13.95 -17.74 -34.93
N SER A 250 -15.00 -17.88 -35.75
CA SER A 250 -15.55 -19.15 -36.23
C SER A 250 -14.53 -20.13 -36.83
N ASP A 251 -13.44 -19.64 -37.40
CA ASP A 251 -12.40 -20.47 -38.03
C ASP A 251 -11.00 -20.32 -37.41
N SER A 252 -10.77 -19.36 -36.51
CA SER A 252 -9.46 -19.19 -35.89
C SER A 252 -9.53 -18.55 -34.50
N SER A 253 -8.93 -19.21 -33.51
CA SER A 253 -8.69 -18.62 -32.20
C SER A 253 -7.43 -17.77 -32.25
N THR A 254 -7.55 -16.47 -31.97
CA THR A 254 -6.41 -15.55 -31.85
C THR A 254 -6.33 -15.04 -30.41
N ALA A 255 -5.12 -14.96 -29.87
CA ALA A 255 -4.86 -14.38 -28.56
C ALA A 255 -4.08 -13.10 -28.76
N THR A 256 -4.66 -11.99 -28.34
CA THR A 256 -4.09 -10.65 -28.50
C THR A 256 -3.95 -10.00 -27.13
N LEU A 257 -2.91 -9.17 -26.97
CA LEU A 257 -2.73 -8.39 -25.75
C LEU A 257 -3.87 -7.37 -25.62
N ASP A 258 -4.53 -7.29 -24.46
CA ASP A 258 -5.70 -6.42 -24.28
C ASP A 258 -5.32 -4.93 -24.46
N SER A 259 -4.14 -4.56 -23.95
CA SER A 259 -3.57 -3.21 -24.05
C SER A 259 -3.15 -2.80 -25.47
N ASP A 260 -2.82 -3.76 -26.34
CA ASP A 260 -2.48 -3.52 -27.74
C ASP A 260 -2.86 -4.72 -28.61
N PRO A 261 -4.05 -4.71 -29.23
CA PRO A 261 -4.54 -5.81 -30.05
C PRO A 261 -3.66 -6.17 -31.26
N ASN A 262 -2.69 -5.32 -31.62
CA ASN A 262 -1.73 -5.61 -32.69
C ASN A 262 -0.61 -6.56 -32.24
N ILE A 263 -0.54 -6.90 -30.94
CA ILE A 263 0.44 -7.82 -30.38
C ILE A 263 -0.23 -9.17 -30.15
N ASN A 264 0.24 -10.18 -30.89
CA ASN A 264 -0.16 -11.56 -30.66
C ASN A 264 0.48 -12.08 -29.37
N CYS A 265 -0.35 -12.58 -28.46
CA CYS A 265 0.10 -13.14 -27.19
C CYS A 265 0.97 -14.38 -27.40
N PHE A 266 1.89 -14.59 -26.46
CA PHE A 266 2.82 -15.72 -26.40
C PHE A 266 3.73 -15.88 -27.63
N LYS A 267 3.82 -14.86 -28.49
CA LYS A 267 4.66 -14.86 -29.70
C LYS A 267 5.42 -13.54 -29.84
N ASN A 268 6.54 -13.60 -30.54
CA ASN A 268 7.30 -12.42 -31.00
C ASN A 268 7.57 -11.40 -29.87
N ILE A 269 7.02 -10.19 -30.03
CA ILE A 269 7.25 -9.03 -29.16
C ILE A 269 6.61 -9.21 -27.78
N HIS A 270 5.58 -10.05 -27.64
CA HIS A 270 4.95 -10.28 -26.34
C HIS A 270 5.89 -10.96 -25.34
N ILE A 271 6.77 -11.87 -25.81
CA ILE A 271 7.68 -12.61 -24.93
C ILE A 271 8.62 -11.66 -24.14
N PRO A 272 9.29 -10.69 -24.77
CA PRO A 272 10.01 -9.64 -24.05
C PRO A 272 9.15 -8.87 -23.04
N PHE A 273 7.89 -8.55 -23.37
CA PHE A 273 6.99 -7.86 -22.44
C PHE A 273 6.74 -8.72 -21.19
N MET A 274 6.46 -10.01 -21.36
CA MET A 274 6.25 -10.91 -20.23
C MET A 274 7.51 -11.02 -19.36
N ILE A 275 8.66 -11.29 -19.97
CA ILE A 275 9.93 -11.43 -19.23
C ILE A 275 10.26 -10.15 -18.45
N CYS A 276 10.15 -8.99 -19.09
CA CYS A 276 10.39 -7.70 -18.45
C CYS A 276 9.38 -7.42 -17.32
N SER A 277 8.10 -7.74 -17.52
CA SER A 277 7.05 -7.54 -16.51
C SER A 277 7.29 -8.39 -15.28
N LEU A 278 7.60 -9.68 -15.45
CA LEU A 278 7.94 -10.59 -14.35
C LEU A 278 9.18 -10.11 -13.57
N ILE A 279 10.24 -9.71 -14.28
CA ILE A 279 11.46 -9.17 -13.67
C ILE A 279 11.14 -7.91 -12.87
N ALA A 280 10.41 -6.97 -13.47
CA ALA A 280 9.99 -5.73 -12.82
C ALA A 280 9.13 -6.01 -11.58
N LEU A 281 8.18 -6.95 -11.65
CA LEU A 281 7.35 -7.34 -10.51
C LEU A 281 8.17 -7.96 -9.39
N VAL A 282 9.10 -8.87 -9.67
CA VAL A 282 9.97 -9.49 -8.65
C VAL A 282 10.80 -8.45 -7.91
N MET A 283 11.25 -7.39 -8.57
CA MET A 283 12.07 -6.34 -7.93
C MET A 283 11.25 -5.20 -7.32
N TYR A 284 10.35 -4.61 -8.11
CA TYR A 284 9.63 -3.40 -7.73
C TYR A 284 8.60 -3.66 -6.65
N TYR A 285 7.78 -4.71 -6.78
CA TYR A 285 6.69 -4.93 -5.83
C TYR A 285 7.20 -5.13 -4.39
N PRO A 286 8.22 -5.96 -4.13
CA PRO A 286 8.87 -6.01 -2.83
C PRO A 286 9.52 -4.70 -2.41
N ALA A 287 10.38 -4.12 -3.25
CA ALA A 287 11.15 -2.93 -2.90
C ALA A 287 10.23 -1.75 -2.56
N ALA A 288 9.18 -1.55 -3.34
CA ALA A 288 8.19 -0.50 -3.14
C ALA A 288 7.35 -0.74 -1.88
N SER A 289 6.86 -1.98 -1.66
CA SER A 289 6.12 -2.33 -0.44
C SER A 289 6.94 -2.08 0.82
N PHE A 290 8.22 -2.46 0.82
CA PHE A 290 9.12 -2.20 1.95
C PHE A 290 9.43 -0.72 2.09
N ALA A 291 9.81 -0.03 1.01
CA ALA A 291 10.13 1.39 1.05
C ALA A 291 8.95 2.21 1.59
N GLN A 292 7.72 1.91 1.16
CA GLN A 292 6.52 2.59 1.64
C GLN A 292 6.29 2.38 3.14
N SER A 293 6.58 1.18 3.65
CA SER A 293 6.43 0.85 5.08
C SER A 293 7.52 1.46 5.97
N GLN A 294 8.77 1.56 5.49
CA GLN A 294 9.94 2.02 6.25
C GLN A 294 10.08 3.55 6.28
N THR A 295 9.67 4.22 5.20
CA THR A 295 9.74 5.68 5.07
C THR A 295 8.80 6.43 6.02
N GLN A 296 7.91 5.72 6.72
CA GLN A 296 6.90 6.31 7.63
C GLN A 296 7.46 6.92 8.90
N ASN A 297 8.65 6.52 9.33
CA ASN A 297 9.13 6.87 10.67
C ASN A 297 9.67 8.30 10.81
N ILE A 298 9.80 9.03 9.71
CA ILE A 298 10.66 10.22 9.60
C ILE A 298 9.83 11.50 9.38
N SER A 299 8.57 11.39 8.98
CA SER A 299 7.65 12.51 8.83
C SER A 299 6.85 12.78 10.10
N ASP A 300 6.26 13.98 10.23
CA ASP A 300 5.32 14.26 11.32
C ASP A 300 4.02 13.45 11.13
N ILE A 301 3.59 13.31 9.87
CA ILE A 301 2.52 12.40 9.47
C ILE A 301 3.12 10.99 9.34
N LYS A 302 3.07 10.19 10.41
CA LYS A 302 3.50 8.78 10.40
C LYS A 302 2.32 7.85 10.29
N PHE A 303 2.43 6.81 9.47
CA PHE A 303 1.44 5.75 9.35
C PHE A 303 1.98 4.41 9.82
N LYS A 304 1.20 3.67 10.62
CA LYS A 304 1.58 2.33 11.10
C LYS A 304 1.99 1.44 9.92
N PRO A 305 3.24 0.95 9.85
CA PRO A 305 3.79 0.21 8.72
C PRO A 305 2.96 -1.00 8.37
N ARG A 306 2.36 -1.65 9.38
CA ARG A 306 1.51 -2.84 9.19
C ARG A 306 0.31 -2.51 8.33
N VAL A 307 -0.30 -1.36 8.61
CA VAL A 307 -1.47 -0.91 7.89
C VAL A 307 -1.09 -0.43 6.49
N VAL A 308 0.00 0.33 6.35
CA VAL A 308 0.53 0.75 5.04
C VAL A 308 0.83 -0.45 4.15
N PHE A 309 1.45 -1.48 4.70
CA PHE A 309 1.73 -2.72 4.00
C PHE A 309 0.42 -3.37 3.50
N ILE A 310 -0.59 -3.53 4.36
CA ILE A 310 -1.90 -4.08 3.97
C ILE A 310 -2.55 -3.24 2.86
N PHE A 311 -2.50 -1.90 2.96
CA PHE A 311 -2.99 -1.01 1.91
C PHE A 311 -2.28 -1.26 0.57
N ALA A 312 -0.95 -1.41 0.58
CA ALA A 312 -0.18 -1.73 -0.62
C ALA A 312 -0.58 -3.08 -1.22
N GLN A 313 -0.86 -4.10 -0.41
CA GLN A 313 -1.29 -5.42 -0.90
C GLN A 313 -2.67 -5.38 -1.56
N LEU A 314 -3.63 -4.71 -0.92
CA LEU A 314 -4.98 -4.54 -1.46
C LEU A 314 -4.98 -3.71 -2.75
N LYS A 315 -4.07 -2.74 -2.90
CA LYS A 315 -3.87 -2.01 -4.18
C LYS A 315 -3.40 -2.94 -5.30
N VAL A 316 -2.52 -3.89 -5.01
CA VAL A 316 -2.07 -4.89 -6.01
C VAL A 316 -3.21 -5.82 -6.40
N ILE A 317 -4.02 -6.26 -5.43
CA ILE A 317 -5.20 -7.07 -5.71
C ILE A 317 -6.19 -6.27 -6.58
N LEU A 318 -6.42 -5.01 -6.25
CA LEU A 318 -7.27 -4.11 -7.03
C LEU A 318 -6.75 -4.00 -8.46
N ALA A 319 -5.46 -3.68 -8.64
CA ALA A 319 -4.82 -3.63 -9.95
C ALA A 319 -4.97 -4.97 -10.71
N ALA A 320 -4.69 -6.11 -10.09
CA ALA A 320 -4.81 -7.41 -10.73
C ALA A 320 -6.24 -7.69 -11.20
N VAL A 321 -7.24 -7.49 -10.34
CA VAL A 321 -8.65 -7.70 -10.70
C VAL A 321 -9.08 -6.73 -11.80
N THR A 322 -8.64 -5.47 -11.73
CA THR A 322 -9.02 -4.46 -12.71
C THR A 322 -8.54 -4.75 -14.12
N LEU A 323 -7.51 -5.60 -14.24
CA LEU A 323 -6.88 -5.98 -15.51
C LEU A 323 -7.40 -7.32 -16.00
N PHE A 324 -7.30 -8.36 -15.20
CA PHE A 324 -7.69 -9.69 -15.65
C PHE A 324 -9.21 -9.93 -15.70
N ALA A 325 -10.01 -9.05 -15.09
CA ALA A 325 -11.47 -9.15 -15.04
C ALA A 325 -12.20 -8.04 -15.83
N THR A 326 -11.56 -7.42 -16.83
CA THR A 326 -12.16 -6.37 -17.68
C THR A 326 -13.47 -6.83 -18.35
N THR A 327 -13.54 -8.10 -18.76
CA THR A 327 -14.75 -8.69 -19.37
C THR A 327 -15.86 -9.00 -18.38
N LEU A 328 -15.55 -9.09 -17.08
CA LEU A 328 -16.50 -9.42 -16.01
C LEU A 328 -16.76 -8.17 -15.16
N ILE A 329 -17.44 -7.17 -15.76
CA ILE A 329 -17.63 -5.86 -15.14
C ILE A 329 -18.31 -5.91 -13.76
N GLU A 330 -19.24 -6.84 -13.55
CA GLU A 330 -19.88 -7.06 -12.25
C GLU A 330 -18.86 -7.48 -11.18
N PHE A 331 -17.96 -8.40 -11.55
CA PHE A 331 -16.88 -8.85 -10.66
C PHE A 331 -15.87 -7.74 -10.43
N TYR A 332 -15.50 -7.00 -11.48
CA TYR A 332 -14.64 -5.83 -11.42
C TYR A 332 -15.18 -4.80 -10.42
N LEU A 333 -16.41 -4.32 -10.61
CA LEU A 333 -16.99 -3.29 -9.76
C LEU A 333 -17.22 -3.82 -8.34
N GLY A 334 -17.52 -5.12 -8.20
CA GLY A 334 -17.73 -5.77 -6.91
C GLY A 334 -16.43 -5.82 -6.11
N ALA A 335 -15.31 -6.11 -6.76
CA ALA A 335 -13.98 -6.07 -6.15
C ALA A 335 -13.55 -4.65 -5.78
N VAL A 336 -13.76 -3.66 -6.66
CA VAL A 336 -13.49 -2.24 -6.37
C VAL A 336 -14.28 -1.80 -5.13
N LEU A 337 -15.57 -2.15 -5.07
CA LEU A 337 -16.45 -1.84 -3.95
C LEU A 337 -15.95 -2.50 -2.66
N ALA A 338 -15.63 -3.80 -2.71
CA ALA A 338 -15.14 -4.56 -1.56
C ALA A 338 -13.82 -3.99 -1.02
N VAL A 339 -12.86 -3.68 -1.90
CA VAL A 339 -11.58 -3.09 -1.51
C VAL A 339 -11.77 -1.70 -0.89
N ASN A 340 -12.66 -0.87 -1.44
CA ASN A 340 -12.97 0.44 -0.87
C ASN A 340 -13.61 0.35 0.52
N ILE A 341 -14.52 -0.63 0.74
CA ILE A 341 -15.09 -0.90 2.06
C ILE A 341 -14.00 -1.36 3.04
N ILE A 342 -13.11 -2.25 2.63
CA ILE A 342 -11.99 -2.72 3.46
C ILE A 342 -11.06 -1.56 3.80
N PHE A 343 -10.70 -0.71 2.83
CA PHE A 343 -9.89 0.50 3.05
C PHE A 343 -10.51 1.46 4.06
N MET A 344 -11.81 1.73 3.90
CA MET A 344 -12.55 2.55 4.84
C MET A 344 -12.57 1.90 6.24
N GLY A 345 -12.87 0.60 6.34
CA GLY A 345 -12.91 -0.14 7.59
C GLY A 345 -11.56 -0.14 8.32
N ILE A 346 -10.48 -0.45 7.61
CA ILE A 346 -9.10 -0.38 8.12
C ILE A 346 -8.80 1.02 8.65
N ASN A 347 -9.18 2.07 7.92
CA ASN A 347 -8.87 3.43 8.30
C ASN A 347 -9.66 3.90 9.54
N ILE A 348 -10.92 3.48 9.67
CA ILE A 348 -11.77 3.78 10.84
C ILE A 348 -11.32 2.98 12.07
N VAL A 349 -11.07 1.68 11.92
CA VAL A 349 -10.79 0.77 13.05
C VAL A 349 -9.34 0.89 13.52
N LEU A 350 -8.37 0.85 12.62
CA LEU A 350 -6.95 0.80 12.98
C LEU A 350 -6.32 2.17 13.17
N LYS A 351 -6.98 3.25 12.71
CA LYS A 351 -6.48 4.64 12.74
C LYS A 351 -4.99 4.69 12.38
N PRO A 352 -4.65 4.43 11.11
CA PRO A 352 -3.27 4.13 10.73
C PRO A 352 -2.31 5.29 10.97
N CYS A 353 -2.76 6.53 10.80
CA CYS A 353 -1.97 7.70 11.13
C CYS A 353 -2.09 8.03 12.62
N LEU A 354 -1.04 8.57 13.21
CA LEU A 354 -1.14 9.13 14.57
C LEU A 354 -2.01 10.39 14.58
N VAL A 355 -1.96 11.15 13.49
CA VAL A 355 -2.67 12.41 13.35
C VAL A 355 -4.13 12.13 13.00
N ASN A 356 -5.01 12.43 13.95
CA ASN A 356 -6.45 12.13 13.85
C ASN A 356 -7.11 12.78 12.62
N TRP A 357 -6.78 14.03 12.28
CA TRP A 357 -7.41 14.70 11.13
C TRP A 357 -6.99 14.07 9.79
N VAL A 358 -5.76 13.53 9.67
CA VAL A 358 -5.31 12.81 8.47
C VAL A 358 -6.08 11.50 8.31
N ASN A 359 -6.32 10.77 9.39
CA ASN A 359 -7.21 9.61 9.36
C ASN A 359 -8.63 10.00 8.93
N ARG A 360 -9.18 11.08 9.49
CA ARG A 360 -10.51 11.59 9.10
C ARG A 360 -10.55 11.92 7.60
N LEU A 361 -9.54 12.64 7.08
CA LEU A 361 -9.42 12.96 5.65
C LEU A 361 -9.40 11.69 4.80
N ARG A 362 -8.58 10.69 5.12
CA ARG A 362 -8.54 9.41 4.38
C ARG A 362 -9.90 8.70 4.39
N SER A 363 -10.63 8.70 5.51
CA SER A 363 -11.98 8.13 5.59
C SER A 363 -12.95 8.86 4.66
N VAL A 364 -12.87 10.20 4.59
CA VAL A 364 -13.67 10.99 3.65
C VAL A 364 -13.36 10.57 2.22
N LEU A 365 -12.08 10.54 1.86
CA LEU A 365 -11.64 10.18 0.51
C LEU A 365 -12.10 8.76 0.11
N PHE A 366 -11.97 7.78 1.01
CA PHE A 366 -12.49 6.43 0.73
C PHE A 366 -14.01 6.38 0.63
N SER A 367 -14.74 7.18 1.40
CA SER A 367 -16.20 7.29 1.30
C SER A 367 -16.63 7.90 -0.04
N LEU A 368 -15.92 8.91 -0.52
CA LEU A 368 -16.16 9.53 -1.84
C LEU A 368 -15.88 8.54 -2.97
N ALA A 369 -14.82 7.73 -2.85
CA ALA A 369 -14.51 6.66 -3.81
C ALA A 369 -15.61 5.58 -3.80
N LEU A 370 -16.09 5.19 -2.62
CA LEU A 370 -17.21 4.26 -2.46
C LEU A 370 -18.48 4.77 -3.16
N ALA A 371 -18.82 6.04 -2.95
CA ALA A 371 -19.95 6.69 -3.61
C ALA A 371 -19.77 6.70 -5.14
N ALA A 372 -18.56 6.94 -5.63
CA ALA A 372 -18.25 6.88 -7.06
C ALA A 372 -18.44 5.47 -7.64
N THR A 373 -18.00 4.43 -6.92
CA THR A 373 -18.21 3.03 -7.34
C THR A 373 -19.69 2.67 -7.38
N VAL A 374 -20.49 3.10 -6.39
CA VAL A 374 -21.95 2.86 -6.37
C VAL A 374 -22.63 3.57 -7.54
N CYS A 375 -22.25 4.81 -7.85
CA CYS A 375 -22.79 5.52 -9.02
C CYS A 375 -22.45 4.80 -10.33
N SER A 376 -21.23 4.27 -10.44
CA SER A 376 -20.80 3.45 -11.57
C SER A 376 -21.63 2.16 -11.71
N TRP A 377 -21.93 1.50 -10.59
CA TRP A 377 -22.82 0.33 -10.57
C TRP A 377 -24.23 0.66 -11.06
N ILE A 378 -24.78 1.80 -10.63
CA ILE A 378 -26.11 2.27 -11.05
C ILE A 378 -26.11 2.60 -12.55
N ALA A 379 -25.03 3.20 -13.06
CA ALA A 379 -24.86 3.46 -14.50
C ALA A 379 -24.87 2.15 -15.30
N TYR A 380 -24.13 1.14 -14.83
CA TYR A 380 -24.09 -0.19 -15.44
C TYR A 380 -25.48 -0.86 -15.46
N GLY A 381 -26.29 -0.69 -14.41
CA GLY A 381 -27.65 -1.22 -14.32
C GLY A 381 -28.67 -0.61 -15.31
N GLY A 382 -28.26 0.29 -16.19
CA GLY A 382 -29.13 0.89 -17.21
C GLY A 382 -29.88 2.15 -16.76
N ALA A 383 -29.47 2.77 -15.65
CA ALA A 383 -30.00 4.07 -15.26
C ALA A 383 -29.72 5.15 -16.34
N PRO A 384 -30.57 6.18 -16.48
CA PRO A 384 -30.32 7.25 -17.44
C PRO A 384 -28.97 7.93 -17.14
N LYS A 385 -28.16 8.19 -18.17
CA LYS A 385 -26.77 8.67 -18.04
C LYS A 385 -26.57 9.90 -17.14
N ILE A 386 -27.60 10.72 -16.95
CA ILE A 386 -27.54 11.92 -16.10
C ILE A 386 -27.74 11.56 -14.61
N ALA A 387 -28.49 10.50 -14.28
CA ALA A 387 -28.81 10.15 -12.90
C ALA A 387 -27.57 9.78 -12.05
N PRO A 388 -26.63 8.94 -12.53
CA PRO A 388 -25.38 8.67 -11.80
C PRO A 388 -24.55 9.93 -11.53
N LEU A 389 -24.53 10.89 -12.47
CA LEU A 389 -23.82 12.16 -12.29
C LEU A 389 -24.45 13.01 -11.18
N ILE A 390 -25.78 13.18 -11.21
CA ILE A 390 -26.50 13.92 -10.16
C ILE A 390 -26.30 13.25 -8.81
N LEU A 391 -26.41 11.91 -8.76
CA LEU A 391 -26.20 11.14 -7.54
C LEU A 391 -24.76 11.28 -7.02
N LEU A 392 -23.77 11.29 -7.91
CA LEU A 392 -22.36 11.50 -7.54
C LEU A 392 -22.16 12.89 -6.91
N ILE A 393 -22.65 13.94 -7.55
CA ILE A 393 -22.52 15.32 -7.04
C ILE A 393 -23.24 15.47 -5.70
N VAL A 394 -24.50 15.00 -5.62
CA VAL A 394 -25.30 15.07 -4.40
C VAL A 394 -24.66 14.26 -3.27
N SER A 395 -24.18 13.04 -3.55
CA SER A 395 -23.52 12.20 -2.54
C SER A 395 -22.21 12.82 -2.06
N TRP A 396 -21.40 13.39 -2.95
CA TRP A 396 -20.15 14.06 -2.57
C TRP A 396 -20.41 15.31 -1.72
N ILE A 397 -21.38 16.15 -2.10
CA ILE A 397 -21.77 17.32 -1.30
C ILE A 397 -22.34 16.89 0.05
N ALA A 398 -23.24 15.91 0.08
CA ALA A 398 -23.84 15.40 1.30
C ALA A 398 -22.78 14.81 2.24
N LEU A 399 -21.86 14.00 1.71
CA LEU A 399 -20.73 13.47 2.49
C LEU A 399 -19.83 14.59 2.98
N ALA A 400 -19.48 15.57 2.16
CA ALA A 400 -18.65 16.70 2.58
C ALA A 400 -19.31 17.51 3.71
N ILE A 401 -20.62 17.78 3.63
CA ILE A 401 -21.39 18.43 4.69
C ILE A 401 -21.41 17.56 5.95
N LEU A 402 -21.74 16.27 5.81
CA LEU A 402 -21.77 15.33 6.91
C LEU A 402 -20.42 15.27 7.65
N PHE A 403 -19.31 15.21 6.90
CA PHE A 403 -17.96 15.23 7.44
C PHE A 403 -17.60 16.57 8.07
N TYR A 404 -18.01 17.69 7.50
CA TYR A 404 -17.84 19.01 8.10
C TYR A 404 -18.58 19.11 9.45
N LEU A 405 -19.81 18.60 9.52
CA LEU A 405 -20.59 18.54 10.76
C LEU A 405 -19.91 17.61 11.78
N PHE A 406 -19.48 16.42 11.38
CA PHE A 406 -18.72 15.52 12.24
C PHE A 406 -17.41 16.15 12.74
N TYR A 407 -16.75 16.96 11.91
CA TYR A 407 -15.55 17.68 12.31
C TYR A 407 -15.86 18.78 13.33
N LYS A 408 -16.92 19.56 13.10
CA LYS A 408 -17.28 20.69 13.95
C LYS A 408 -17.83 20.28 15.31
N PHE A 409 -18.63 19.21 15.35
CA PHE A 409 -19.29 18.79 16.58
C PHE A 409 -18.47 17.80 17.42
N GLU A 410 -17.35 17.31 16.88
CA GLU A 410 -16.54 16.23 17.47
C GLU A 410 -17.39 15.19 18.24
N PRO A 411 -18.50 14.67 17.68
CA PRO A 411 -19.32 13.74 18.42
C PRO A 411 -18.42 12.55 18.71
N THR A 412 -18.15 12.33 19.99
CA THR A 412 -17.31 11.22 20.38
C THR A 412 -18.05 9.97 19.93
N LEU A 413 -17.39 8.97 19.34
CA LEU A 413 -18.08 7.78 18.81
C LEU A 413 -18.97 7.11 19.89
N SER A 414 -18.63 7.30 21.16
CA SER A 414 -19.48 6.96 22.30
C SER A 414 -20.83 7.64 22.23
N ASP A 415 -20.91 8.93 21.94
CA ASP A 415 -22.15 9.71 21.92
C ASP A 415 -23.04 9.26 20.76
N THR A 416 -22.44 8.97 19.60
CA THR A 416 -23.16 8.39 18.45
C THR A 416 -23.67 6.99 18.75
N LEU A 417 -22.89 6.13 19.42
CA LEU A 417 -23.35 4.81 19.86
C LEU A 417 -24.40 4.88 20.98
N THR A 418 -24.34 5.91 21.81
CA THR A 418 -25.33 6.16 22.86
C THR A 418 -26.63 6.67 22.25
N SER A 419 -26.57 7.54 21.24
CA SER A 419 -27.74 8.04 20.52
C SER A 419 -28.40 6.96 19.66
N LEU A 420 -27.62 6.04 19.09
CA LEU A 420 -28.12 4.84 18.38
C LEU A 420 -28.67 3.76 19.34
N GLY A 421 -28.64 3.97 20.65
CA GLY A 421 -29.18 3.02 21.65
C GLY A 421 -28.35 1.74 21.84
N LEU A 422 -27.30 1.51 21.05
CA LEU A 422 -26.44 0.32 21.13
C LEU A 422 -25.68 0.23 22.46
N LYS A 423 -25.29 1.38 23.04
CA LYS A 423 -24.54 1.39 24.32
C LYS A 423 -25.34 0.81 25.49
N LYS A 424 -26.67 0.98 25.53
CA LYS A 424 -27.52 0.38 26.57
C LYS A 424 -27.43 -1.16 26.53
N ASN A 425 -27.36 -1.76 25.34
CA ASN A 425 -27.24 -3.20 25.21
C ASN A 425 -25.86 -3.70 25.66
N ILE A 426 -24.77 -3.00 25.31
CA ILE A 426 -23.41 -3.40 25.73
C ILE A 426 -23.24 -3.28 27.26
N ILE A 427 -23.74 -2.20 27.87
CA ILE A 427 -23.68 -2.03 29.33
C ILE A 427 -24.52 -3.12 30.03
N ASN A 428 -25.70 -3.45 29.49
CA ASN A 428 -26.52 -4.53 30.05
C ASN A 428 -25.84 -5.91 29.91
N ILE A 429 -25.17 -6.19 28.79
CA ILE A 429 -24.41 -7.44 28.61
C ILE A 429 -23.24 -7.52 29.59
N ASN A 430 -22.47 -6.44 29.76
CA ASN A 430 -21.36 -6.43 30.71
C ASN A 430 -21.84 -6.55 32.16
N ASN A 431 -22.96 -5.90 32.53
CA ASN A 431 -23.54 -6.04 33.85
C ASN A 431 -24.08 -7.46 34.10
N ASN A 432 -24.70 -8.10 33.12
CA ASN A 432 -25.14 -9.49 33.24
C ASN A 432 -23.97 -10.47 33.37
N ASN A 433 -22.89 -10.27 32.59
CA ASN A 433 -21.68 -11.10 32.71
C ASN A 433 -21.00 -10.93 34.07
N ASN A 434 -20.91 -9.69 34.58
CA ASN A 434 -20.36 -9.44 35.90
C ASN A 434 -21.22 -10.06 37.02
N ASN A 435 -22.55 -10.00 36.91
CA ASN A 435 -23.45 -10.65 37.87
C ASN A 435 -23.34 -12.19 37.81
N ASN A 436 -23.23 -12.78 36.62
CA ASN A 436 -23.04 -14.23 36.48
C ASN A 436 -21.70 -14.69 37.08
N ASN A 437 -20.62 -13.95 36.83
CA ASN A 437 -19.31 -14.25 37.41
C ASN A 437 -19.31 -14.11 38.94
N ARG A 438 -20.04 -13.12 39.49
CA ARG A 438 -20.17 -12.93 40.93
C ARG A 438 -20.97 -14.07 41.58
N ASN A 439 -22.08 -14.47 40.97
CA ASN A 439 -22.89 -15.60 41.44
C ASN A 439 -22.14 -16.93 41.37
N SER A 440 -21.31 -17.14 40.34
CA SER A 440 -20.46 -18.33 40.23
C SER A 440 -19.41 -18.38 41.35
N LYS A 441 -18.78 -17.24 41.67
CA LYS A 441 -17.83 -17.15 42.80
C LYS A 441 -18.51 -17.36 44.15
N GLU A 442 -19.71 -16.83 44.36
CA GLU A 442 -20.48 -17.06 45.60
C GLU A 442 -20.93 -18.52 45.75
N GLN A 443 -21.29 -19.20 44.64
CA GLN A 443 -21.61 -20.63 44.68
C GLN A 443 -20.39 -21.52 44.96
N GLU A 444 -19.21 -21.15 44.47
CA GLU A 444 -17.96 -21.83 44.83
C GLU A 444 -17.62 -21.63 46.32
N LEU A 445 -17.82 -20.41 46.84
CA LEU A 445 -17.54 -20.10 48.24
C LEU A 445 -18.47 -20.85 49.22
N ASN A 446 -19.73 -21.09 48.85
CA ASN A 446 -20.70 -21.80 49.71
C ASN A 446 -20.57 -23.34 49.68
N LYS A 447 -19.72 -23.91 48.81
CA LYS A 447 -19.45 -25.36 48.76
C LYS A 447 -18.27 -25.79 49.62
N VAL A 448 -17.47 -24.84 50.09
CA VAL A 448 -16.37 -25.03 51.05
C VAL A 448 -16.93 -24.86 52.46
#